data_AF-A0A942UJ55-F1
#
_entry.id   AF-A0A942UJ55-F1
#
_cell.length_a   1.000
_cell.length_b   1.000
_cell.length_c   1.000
_cell.angle_alpha   90.00
_cell.angle_beta   90.00
_cell.angle_gamma   90.00
#
_symmetry.space_group_name_H-M   'P 1'
#
loop_
_entity.id
_entity.type
_entity.pdbx_description
1 polymer ?
#
loop_
_entity_poly.entity_id
_entity_poly.type
_entity_poly.pdbx_seq_one_letter_code
_entity_poly.pdbx_strand_id
1 'polypeptide(L)'
;MKSIKLAMPIIALIIVYLLANWFYPYSWASINKSYSYDQDNVSGKEFLEKYKVAKEFAKEQDVDKISLAVGDFYNTIDNSFIVELGKQSISVQELAALETTLKQNRKSFTKLLADDNVELIAESRQDLLKVIDTIETTENWLEDIQHQFLDRKTLRRSIRNTLVTLGFASELTDDFYHRYVESK
;
A
#
# COMPACT_ATOMS: atom_id res chain seq x y z
N MET A 1 40.66 40.67 -9.77
CA MET A 1 40.52 39.76 -10.95
C MET A 1 40.83 38.27 -10.70
N LYS A 2 41.33 37.84 -9.52
CA LYS A 2 41.58 36.40 -9.24
C LYS A 2 40.34 35.63 -8.73
N SER A 3 39.38 36.30 -8.08
CA SER A 3 38.17 35.69 -7.51
C SER A 3 37.20 35.14 -8.56
N ILE A 4 37.03 35.84 -9.69
CA ILE A 4 36.12 35.44 -10.77
C ILE A 4 36.58 34.14 -11.44
N LYS A 5 37.90 33.92 -11.53
CA LYS A 5 38.46 32.70 -12.13
C LYS A 5 38.24 31.44 -11.27
N LEU A 6 38.04 31.60 -9.96
CA LEU A 6 37.74 30.49 -9.04
C LEU A 6 36.24 30.17 -8.97
N ALA A 7 35.37 31.16 -9.23
CA ALA A 7 33.91 30.99 -9.19
C ALA A 7 33.37 30.20 -10.40
N MET A 8 34.02 30.33 -11.57
CA MET A 8 33.60 29.70 -12.81
C MET A 8 33.52 28.15 -12.75
N PRO A 9 34.51 27.41 -12.20
CA PRO A 9 34.39 25.96 -12.05
C PRO A 9 33.32 25.54 -11.03
N ILE A 10 33.06 26.34 -10.00
CA ILE A 10 32.01 26.08 -9.00
C ILE A 10 30.63 26.23 -9.65
N ILE A 11 30.42 27.29 -10.43
CA ILE A 11 29.17 27.52 -11.16
C ILE A 11 28.95 26.42 -12.20
N ALA A 12 30.00 25.99 -12.91
CA ALA A 12 29.91 24.87 -13.85
C ALA A 12 29.52 23.56 -13.13
N LEU A 13 30.08 23.28 -11.95
CA LEU A 13 29.68 22.13 -11.12
C LEU A 13 28.21 22.22 -10.67
N ILE A 14 27.74 23.40 -10.27
CA ILE A 14 26.33 23.62 -9.90
C ILE A 14 25.42 23.39 -11.10
N ILE A 15 25.78 23.90 -12.29
CA ILE A 15 24.99 23.71 -13.51
C ILE A 15 24.99 22.23 -13.92
N VAL A 16 26.13 21.54 -13.89
CA VAL A 16 26.19 20.10 -14.17
C VAL A 16 25.39 19.30 -13.15
N TYR A 17 25.41 19.69 -11.87
CA TYR A 17 24.57 19.08 -10.82
C TYR A 17 23.07 19.30 -11.08
N LEU A 18 22.67 20.52 -11.46
CA LEU A 18 21.28 20.84 -11.80
C LEU A 18 20.83 20.12 -13.08
N LEU A 19 21.69 20.07 -14.10
CA LEU A 19 21.43 19.33 -15.35
C LEU A 19 21.42 17.83 -15.12
N ALA A 20 22.29 17.29 -14.26
CA ALA A 20 22.24 15.89 -13.86
C ALA A 20 20.93 15.58 -13.13
N ASN A 21 20.46 16.45 -12.22
CA ASN A 21 19.15 16.29 -11.59
C ASN A 21 17.97 16.47 -12.58
N TRP A 22 18.15 17.27 -13.64
CA TRP A 22 17.12 17.52 -14.65
C TRP A 22 17.03 16.42 -15.71
N PHE A 23 18.17 15.96 -16.24
CA PHE A 23 18.28 14.94 -17.29
C PHE A 23 18.38 13.51 -16.74
N TYR A 24 19.00 13.33 -15.57
CA TYR A 24 19.15 12.06 -14.87
C TYR A 24 18.58 12.16 -13.46
N PRO A 25 17.25 12.22 -13.30
CA PRO A 25 16.59 12.35 -11.99
C PRO A 25 16.80 11.15 -11.04
N TYR A 26 17.77 10.27 -11.32
CA TYR A 26 17.97 8.95 -10.72
C TYR A 26 19.42 8.61 -10.31
N SER A 27 20.37 9.55 -10.23
CA SER A 27 21.73 9.13 -9.82
C SER A 27 21.91 8.97 -8.30
N TRP A 28 21.19 9.71 -7.44
CA TRP A 28 21.16 9.51 -5.96
C TRP A 28 19.88 10.09 -5.31
N ALA A 29 19.27 11.14 -5.90
CA ALA A 29 18.09 11.81 -5.36
C ALA A 29 16.75 11.04 -5.54
N SER A 30 16.70 10.04 -6.43
CA SER A 30 15.48 9.22 -6.60
C SER A 30 15.17 8.32 -5.42
N ILE A 31 16.19 7.99 -4.62
CA ILE A 31 16.05 7.18 -3.41
C ILE A 31 15.30 7.98 -2.32
N ASN A 32 15.21 9.32 -2.42
CA ASN A 32 14.47 10.15 -1.45
C ASN A 32 13.20 10.77 -2.06
N LYS A 33 12.65 10.18 -3.14
CA LYS A 33 11.40 10.68 -3.71
C LYS A 33 10.26 10.38 -2.75
N SER A 34 9.62 11.44 -2.28
CA SER A 34 8.38 11.37 -1.53
C SER A 34 7.27 12.15 -2.21
N TYR A 35 6.04 11.72 -1.97
CA TYR A 35 4.85 12.24 -2.61
C TYR A 35 3.92 12.79 -1.55
N SER A 36 3.59 14.08 -1.69
CA SER A 36 2.58 14.66 -0.82
C SER A 36 1.19 14.23 -1.28
N TYR A 37 0.50 13.49 -0.42
CA TYR A 37 -0.89 13.11 -0.58
C TYR A 37 -1.72 13.70 0.56
N ASP A 38 -2.98 14.02 0.29
CA ASP A 38 -3.92 14.55 1.27
C ASP A 38 -5.18 13.70 1.18
N GLN A 39 -5.39 12.87 2.19
CA GLN A 39 -6.54 11.98 2.27
C GLN A 39 -7.78 12.79 2.66
N ASP A 40 -8.90 12.54 1.98
CA ASP A 40 -10.17 13.15 2.37
C ASP A 40 -10.49 12.77 3.83
N ASN A 41 -10.60 13.78 4.68
CA ASN A 41 -10.82 13.61 6.11
C ASN A 41 -12.14 12.88 6.42
N VAL A 42 -13.15 12.96 5.56
CA VAL A 42 -14.44 12.27 5.81
C VAL A 42 -14.29 10.78 5.53
N SER A 43 -13.91 10.43 4.31
CA SER A 43 -13.75 9.02 3.90
C SER A 43 -12.64 8.29 4.68
N GLY A 44 -11.55 8.99 5.00
CA GLY A 44 -10.47 8.41 5.81
C GLY A 44 -10.91 8.08 7.24
N LYS A 45 -11.75 8.92 7.85
CA LYS A 45 -12.28 8.66 9.19
C LYS A 45 -13.24 7.47 9.21
N GLU A 46 -14.17 7.42 8.25
CA GLU A 46 -15.12 6.31 8.15
C GLU A 46 -14.39 4.97 7.96
N PHE A 47 -13.40 4.94 7.07
CA PHE A 47 -12.54 3.77 6.90
C PHE A 47 -11.86 3.36 8.20
N LEU A 48 -11.22 4.31 8.90
CA LEU A 48 -10.50 4.04 10.14
C LEU A 48 -11.41 3.52 11.26
N GLU A 49 -12.64 4.00 11.36
CA GLU A 49 -13.62 3.51 12.33
C GLU A 49 -14.00 2.06 12.03
N LYS A 50 -14.39 1.75 10.78
CA LYS A 50 -14.72 0.38 10.37
C LYS A 50 -13.53 -0.57 10.55
N TYR A 51 -12.36 -0.15 10.11
CA TYR A 51 -11.11 -0.90 10.22
C TYR A 51 -10.78 -1.26 11.67
N LYS A 52 -10.93 -0.32 12.61
CA LYS A 52 -10.66 -0.58 14.04
C LYS A 52 -11.60 -1.64 14.59
N VAL A 53 -12.90 -1.54 14.28
CA VAL A 53 -13.90 -2.53 14.72
C VAL A 53 -13.58 -3.91 14.15
N ALA A 54 -13.33 -4.01 12.85
CA ALA A 54 -12.96 -5.25 12.17
C ALA A 54 -11.72 -5.92 12.78
N LYS A 55 -10.69 -5.10 13.06
CA LYS A 55 -9.45 -5.57 13.67
C LYS A 55 -9.63 -6.03 15.11
N GLU A 56 -10.43 -5.31 15.90
CA GLU A 56 -10.76 -5.71 17.28
C GLU A 56 -11.53 -7.03 17.28
N PHE A 57 -12.55 -7.15 16.42
CA PHE A 57 -13.27 -8.41 16.22
C PHE A 57 -12.32 -9.56 15.89
N ALA A 58 -11.37 -9.37 14.98
CA ALA A 58 -10.39 -10.38 14.60
C ALA A 58 -9.48 -10.84 15.75
N LYS A 59 -9.16 -9.96 16.69
CA LYS A 59 -8.33 -10.28 17.86
C LYS A 59 -9.06 -11.08 18.93
N GLU A 60 -10.39 -10.96 19.00
CA GLU A 60 -11.22 -11.62 20.00
C GLU A 60 -11.53 -13.09 19.64
N GLN A 61 -11.28 -13.49 18.40
CA GLN A 61 -11.55 -14.85 17.93
C GLN A 61 -10.41 -15.84 18.27
N ASP A 62 -10.76 -17.13 18.27
CA ASP A 62 -9.79 -18.21 18.42
C ASP A 62 -8.71 -18.17 17.33
N VAL A 63 -7.47 -18.47 17.73
CA VAL A 63 -6.32 -18.44 16.82
C VAL A 63 -6.30 -19.70 15.96
N ASP A 64 -6.71 -19.55 14.70
CA ASP A 64 -6.50 -20.54 13.64
C ASP A 64 -5.74 -19.95 12.44
N LYS A 65 -5.57 -20.76 11.38
CA LYS A 65 -4.84 -20.36 10.16
C LYS A 65 -5.49 -19.17 9.44
N ILE A 66 -6.83 -19.08 9.43
CA ILE A 66 -7.57 -18.00 8.80
C ILE A 66 -7.42 -16.73 9.64
N SER A 67 -7.61 -16.83 10.96
CA SER A 67 -7.42 -15.71 11.90
C SER A 67 -6.01 -15.14 11.83
N LEU A 68 -4.99 -15.99 11.68
CA LEU A 68 -3.61 -15.56 11.48
C LEU A 68 -3.43 -14.79 10.15
N ALA A 69 -3.97 -15.30 9.04
CA ALA A 69 -3.86 -14.63 7.74
C ALA A 69 -4.59 -13.27 7.73
N VAL A 70 -5.77 -13.19 8.35
CA VAL A 70 -6.52 -11.94 8.51
C VAL A 70 -5.77 -10.97 9.43
N GLY A 71 -5.21 -11.46 10.53
CA GLY A 71 -4.38 -10.67 11.44
C GLY A 71 -3.14 -10.08 10.76
N ASP A 72 -2.44 -10.87 9.95
CA ASP A 72 -1.28 -10.43 9.16
C ASP A 72 -1.65 -9.35 8.14
N PHE A 73 -2.83 -9.48 7.52
CA PHE A 73 -3.36 -8.47 6.62
C PHE A 73 -3.67 -7.15 7.35
N TYR A 74 -4.32 -7.18 8.52
CA TYR A 74 -4.54 -5.96 9.31
C TYR A 74 -3.23 -5.35 9.84
N ASN A 75 -2.24 -6.17 10.22
CA ASN A 75 -0.91 -5.67 10.54
C ASN A 75 -0.25 -4.97 9.35
N THR A 76 -0.52 -5.42 8.12
CA THR A 76 -0.06 -4.73 6.91
C THR A 76 -0.74 -3.37 6.76
N ILE A 77 -2.04 -3.27 7.03
CA ILE A 77 -2.77 -2.00 7.03
C ILE A 77 -2.22 -1.03 8.07
N ASP A 78 -2.01 -1.48 9.31
CA ASP A 78 -1.44 -0.67 10.40
C ASP A 78 -0.10 -0.04 10.05
N ASN A 79 0.76 -0.81 9.38
CA ASN A 79 2.11 -0.39 9.01
C ASN A 79 2.14 0.38 7.69
N SER A 80 0.99 0.64 7.08
CA SER A 80 0.88 1.37 5.84
C SER A 80 0.39 2.79 6.07
N PHE A 81 0.63 3.64 5.08
CA PHE A 81 0.24 5.04 5.10
C PHE A 81 -1.29 5.28 5.00
N ILE A 82 -2.11 4.23 4.82
CA ILE A 82 -3.57 4.34 4.70
C ILE A 82 -4.27 4.74 6.00
N VAL A 83 -3.64 4.46 7.15
CA VAL A 83 -4.22 4.76 8.46
C VAL A 83 -3.91 6.18 8.95
N GLU A 84 -3.09 6.93 8.22
CA GLU A 84 -2.71 8.31 8.54
C GLU A 84 -3.65 9.31 7.89
N LEU A 85 -4.35 10.11 8.71
CA LEU A 85 -5.23 11.18 8.21
C LEU A 85 -4.46 12.44 7.83
N GLY A 86 -4.97 13.12 6.80
CA GLY A 86 -4.49 14.43 6.36
C GLY A 86 -3.32 14.35 5.39
N LYS A 87 -2.45 15.37 5.45
CA LYS A 87 -1.35 15.54 4.49
C LYS A 87 -0.13 14.72 4.91
N GLN A 88 0.19 13.73 4.12
CA GLN A 88 1.28 12.78 4.33
C GLN A 88 2.27 12.81 3.17
N SER A 89 3.49 12.34 3.43
CA SER A 89 4.60 12.31 2.47
C SER A 89 5.04 10.86 2.26
N ILE A 90 4.56 10.23 1.20
CA ILE A 90 4.76 8.79 0.92
C ILE A 90 6.01 8.60 0.06
N SER A 91 7.00 7.88 0.55
CA SER A 91 8.21 7.52 -0.17
C SER A 91 7.99 6.33 -1.13
N VAL A 92 8.85 6.22 -2.14
CA VAL A 92 8.87 5.05 -3.03
C VAL A 92 9.19 3.76 -2.26
N GLN A 93 10.02 3.83 -1.21
CA GLN A 93 10.33 2.69 -0.35
C GLN A 93 9.10 2.21 0.42
N GLU A 94 8.27 3.11 0.94
CA GLU A 94 7.03 2.74 1.62
C GLU A 94 6.06 2.03 0.66
N LEU A 95 5.97 2.48 -0.59
CA LEU A 95 5.17 1.82 -1.62
C LEU A 95 5.68 0.41 -1.94
N ALA A 96 7.00 0.26 -2.11
CA ALA A 96 7.63 -1.03 -2.39
C ALA A 96 7.51 -2.01 -1.21
N ALA A 97 7.63 -1.50 0.02
CA ALA A 97 7.43 -2.28 1.24
C ALA A 97 5.98 -2.77 1.34
N LEU A 98 5.01 -1.88 1.11
CA LEU A 98 3.60 -2.23 1.09
C LEU A 98 3.30 -3.30 0.03
N GLU A 99 3.79 -3.14 -1.19
CA GLU A 99 3.62 -4.12 -2.27
C GLU A 99 4.17 -5.50 -1.86
N THR A 100 5.35 -5.53 -1.23
CA THR A 100 5.97 -6.77 -0.76
C THR A 100 5.11 -7.46 0.29
N THR A 101 4.57 -6.71 1.27
CA THR A 101 3.68 -7.27 2.29
C THR A 101 2.34 -7.74 1.72
N LEU A 102 1.77 -7.01 0.76
CA LEU A 102 0.54 -7.42 0.06
C LEU A 102 0.75 -8.72 -0.72
N LYS A 103 1.89 -8.87 -1.42
CA LYS A 103 2.28 -10.13 -2.07
C LYS A 103 2.35 -11.31 -1.11
N GLN A 104 2.76 -11.08 0.13
CA GLN A 104 2.76 -12.11 1.17
C GLN A 104 1.33 -12.45 1.64
N ASN A 105 0.50 -11.44 1.90
CA ASN A 105 -0.91 -11.64 2.26
C ASN A 105 -1.69 -12.38 1.18
N ARG A 106 -1.54 -11.98 -0.10
CA ARG A 106 -2.16 -12.67 -1.23
C ARG A 106 -1.78 -14.15 -1.26
N LYS A 107 -0.50 -14.47 -1.06
CA LYS A 107 -0.03 -15.86 -0.98
C LYS A 107 -0.62 -16.60 0.21
N SER A 108 -0.72 -15.98 1.38
CA SER A 108 -1.35 -16.58 2.56
C SER A 108 -2.82 -16.89 2.32
N PHE A 109 -3.59 -15.92 1.80
CA PHE A 109 -5.00 -16.13 1.44
C PHE A 109 -5.19 -17.18 0.34
N THR A 110 -4.33 -17.18 -0.68
CA THR A 110 -4.36 -18.20 -1.74
C THR A 110 -4.11 -19.60 -1.21
N LYS A 111 -3.22 -19.76 -0.21
CA LYS A 111 -2.96 -21.05 0.42
C LYS A 111 -4.17 -21.58 1.18
N LEU A 112 -4.98 -20.72 1.79
CA LEU A 112 -6.20 -21.15 2.49
C LEU A 112 -7.20 -21.83 1.54
N LEU A 113 -7.26 -21.40 0.27
CA LEU A 113 -8.13 -22.01 -0.73
C LEU A 113 -7.68 -23.40 -1.19
N ALA A 114 -6.40 -23.73 -0.97
CA ALA A 114 -5.75 -24.96 -1.40
C ALA A 114 -5.42 -25.91 -0.24
N ASP A 115 -5.72 -25.53 1.00
CA ASP A 115 -5.49 -26.36 2.19
C ASP A 115 -6.74 -27.18 2.50
N ASP A 116 -6.65 -28.50 2.34
CA ASP A 116 -7.76 -29.43 2.61
C ASP A 116 -8.21 -29.43 4.08
N ASN A 117 -7.41 -28.88 5.00
CA ASN A 117 -7.78 -28.73 6.41
C ASN A 117 -8.51 -27.42 6.71
N VAL A 118 -8.76 -26.59 5.70
CA VAL A 118 -9.48 -25.33 5.83
C VAL A 118 -10.85 -25.49 5.17
N GLU A 119 -11.88 -25.65 6.01
CA GLU A 119 -13.27 -25.72 5.55
C GLU A 119 -13.86 -24.31 5.45
N LEU A 120 -14.32 -23.96 4.24
CA LEU A 120 -15.01 -22.71 3.96
C LEU A 120 -16.35 -23.01 3.30
N ILE A 121 -17.43 -22.40 3.80
CA ILE A 121 -18.70 -22.35 3.08
C ILE A 121 -18.53 -21.60 1.75
N ALA A 122 -19.42 -21.85 0.79
CA ALA A 122 -19.30 -21.35 -0.57
C ALA A 122 -19.21 -19.82 -0.63
N GLU A 123 -19.98 -19.13 0.21
CA GLU A 123 -20.02 -17.68 0.33
C GLU A 123 -18.69 -17.13 0.84
N SER A 124 -18.17 -17.66 1.95
CA SER A 124 -16.86 -17.27 2.51
C SER A 124 -15.73 -17.54 1.52
N ARG A 125 -15.81 -18.65 0.77
CA ARG A 125 -14.85 -18.95 -0.31
C ARG A 125 -14.90 -17.89 -1.42
N GLN A 126 -16.10 -17.45 -1.81
CA GLN A 126 -16.28 -16.41 -2.82
C GLN A 126 -15.74 -15.06 -2.34
N ASP A 127 -15.97 -14.70 -1.08
CA ASP A 127 -15.46 -13.45 -0.51
C ASP A 127 -13.92 -13.48 -0.39
N LEU A 128 -13.32 -14.60 0.01
CA LEU A 128 -11.87 -14.79 -0.01
C LEU A 128 -11.27 -14.61 -1.40
N LEU A 129 -11.93 -15.11 -2.45
CA LEU A 129 -11.49 -14.89 -3.83
C LEU A 129 -11.51 -13.40 -4.22
N LYS A 130 -12.54 -12.65 -3.81
CA LYS A 130 -12.61 -11.20 -4.04
C LYS A 130 -11.51 -10.45 -3.28
N VAL A 131 -11.20 -10.87 -2.05
CA VAL A 131 -10.07 -10.32 -1.28
C VAL A 131 -8.76 -10.50 -2.05
N ILE A 132 -8.48 -11.71 -2.53
CA ILE A 132 -7.28 -12.04 -3.31
C ILE A 132 -7.17 -11.17 -4.57
N ASP A 133 -8.25 -11.07 -5.35
CA ASP A 133 -8.31 -10.28 -6.59
C ASP A 133 -8.09 -8.76 -6.33
N THR A 134 -8.66 -8.27 -5.22
CA THR A 134 -8.51 -6.86 -4.82
C THR A 134 -7.09 -6.55 -4.36
N ILE A 135 -6.46 -7.48 -3.63
CA ILE A 135 -5.05 -7.36 -3.24
C ILE A 135 -4.16 -7.37 -4.49
N GLU A 136 -4.37 -8.28 -5.43
CA GLU A 136 -3.62 -8.34 -6.70
C GLU A 136 -3.77 -7.05 -7.52
N THR A 137 -4.98 -6.51 -7.60
CA THR A 137 -5.22 -5.21 -8.26
C THR A 137 -4.42 -4.10 -7.58
N THR A 138 -4.34 -4.10 -6.25
CA THR A 138 -3.56 -3.12 -5.48
C THR A 138 -2.06 -3.27 -5.74
N GLU A 139 -1.55 -4.50 -5.79
CA GLU A 139 -0.16 -4.81 -6.15
C GLU A 139 0.20 -4.23 -7.53
N ASN A 140 -0.66 -4.42 -8.53
CA ASN A 140 -0.44 -3.91 -9.88
C ASN A 140 -0.38 -2.38 -9.91
N TRP A 141 -1.25 -1.68 -9.15
CA TRP A 141 -1.17 -0.21 -9.03
C TRP A 141 0.13 0.25 -8.38
N LEU A 142 0.61 -0.46 -7.36
CA LEU A 142 1.87 -0.16 -6.68
C LEU A 142 3.07 -0.39 -7.60
N GLU A 143 3.06 -1.46 -8.39
CA GLU A 143 4.08 -1.76 -9.38
C GLU A 143 4.13 -0.66 -10.47
N ASP A 144 2.97 -0.24 -10.98
CA ASP A 144 2.86 0.84 -11.97
C ASP A 144 3.43 2.17 -11.45
N ILE A 145 3.18 2.50 -10.18
CA ILE A 145 3.74 3.72 -9.56
C ILE A 145 5.27 3.68 -9.51
N GLN A 146 5.85 2.50 -9.27
CA GLN A 146 7.29 2.34 -9.09
C GLN A 146 8.06 2.28 -10.42
N HIS A 147 7.47 1.68 -11.45
CA HIS A 147 8.19 1.38 -12.70
C HIS A 147 7.92 2.36 -13.84
N GLN A 148 6.85 3.18 -13.76
CA GLN A 148 6.49 4.09 -14.84
C GLN A 148 6.92 5.54 -14.56
N PHE A 149 7.33 6.24 -15.62
CA PHE A 149 7.46 7.71 -15.58
C PHE A 149 6.05 8.33 -15.60
N LEU A 150 5.38 8.31 -14.44
CA LEU A 150 4.07 8.92 -14.29
C LEU A 150 4.21 10.44 -14.13
N ASP A 151 3.42 11.19 -14.89
CA ASP A 151 3.22 12.59 -14.58
C ASP A 151 2.52 12.75 -13.22
N ARG A 152 2.64 13.93 -12.61
CA ARG A 152 2.13 14.19 -11.26
C ARG A 152 0.63 13.91 -11.11
N LYS A 153 -0.17 14.14 -12.15
CA LYS A 153 -1.62 13.91 -12.10
C LYS A 153 -1.92 12.42 -12.11
N THR A 154 -1.24 11.67 -12.98
CA THR A 154 -1.40 10.21 -13.06
C THR A 154 -0.94 9.54 -11.78
N LEU A 155 0.21 9.93 -11.24
CA LEU A 155 0.69 9.43 -9.96
C LEU A 155 -0.31 9.67 -8.81
N ARG A 156 -0.83 10.90 -8.68
CA ARG A 156 -1.82 11.22 -7.64
C ARG A 156 -3.08 10.35 -7.77
N ARG A 157 -3.51 10.07 -9.01
CA ARG A 157 -4.62 9.16 -9.27
C ARG A 157 -4.27 7.73 -8.87
N SER A 158 -3.10 7.22 -9.22
CA SER A 158 -2.68 5.86 -8.86
C SER A 158 -2.56 5.67 -7.34
N ILE A 159 -2.00 6.65 -6.61
CA ILE A 159 -1.95 6.63 -5.14
C ILE A 159 -3.37 6.63 -4.56
N ARG A 160 -4.27 7.48 -5.08
CA ARG A 160 -5.68 7.50 -4.64
C ARG A 160 -6.37 6.15 -4.92
N ASN A 161 -6.15 5.56 -6.09
CA ASN A 161 -6.73 4.26 -6.43
C ASN A 161 -6.21 3.18 -5.49
N THR A 162 -4.89 3.15 -5.24
CA THR A 162 -4.27 2.23 -4.28
C THR A 162 -4.95 2.31 -2.92
N LEU A 163 -5.15 3.52 -2.40
CA LEU A 163 -5.82 3.74 -1.11
C LEU A 163 -7.27 3.27 -1.09
N VAL A 164 -8.04 3.60 -2.13
CA VAL A 164 -9.45 3.19 -2.23
C VAL A 164 -9.56 1.67 -2.35
N THR A 165 -8.74 1.05 -3.19
CA THR A 165 -8.74 -0.40 -3.41
C THR A 165 -8.27 -1.14 -2.15
N LEU A 166 -7.26 -0.64 -1.44
CA LEU A 166 -6.82 -1.23 -0.18
C LEU A 166 -7.87 -1.08 0.93
N GLY A 167 -8.57 0.05 0.99
CA GLY A 167 -9.72 0.23 1.88
C GLY A 167 -10.84 -0.77 1.58
N PHE A 168 -11.15 -0.98 0.31
CA PHE A 168 -12.13 -1.98 -0.12
C PHE A 168 -11.68 -3.41 0.18
N ALA A 169 -10.39 -3.73 0.03
CA ALA A 169 -9.83 -5.02 0.44
C ALA A 169 -10.02 -5.26 1.95
N SER A 170 -9.92 -4.22 2.77
CA SER A 170 -10.18 -4.30 4.21
C SER A 170 -11.63 -4.63 4.52
N GLU A 171 -12.59 -3.98 3.85
CA GLU A 171 -14.01 -4.26 4.03
C GLU A 171 -14.34 -5.70 3.59
N LEU A 172 -13.82 -6.15 2.44
CA LEU A 172 -14.01 -7.53 1.97
C LEU A 172 -13.38 -8.57 2.91
N THR A 173 -12.24 -8.24 3.51
CA THR A 173 -11.57 -9.14 4.47
C THR A 173 -12.40 -9.26 5.74
N ASP A 174 -13.00 -8.15 6.19
CA ASP A 174 -13.91 -8.14 7.33
C ASP A 174 -15.17 -8.97 7.07
N ASP A 175 -15.82 -8.78 5.92
CA ASP A 175 -16.99 -9.54 5.49
C ASP A 175 -16.69 -11.04 5.40
N PHE A 176 -15.56 -11.40 4.77
CA PHE A 176 -15.08 -12.79 4.68
C PHE A 176 -14.92 -13.40 6.08
N TYR A 177 -14.26 -12.66 6.97
CA TYR A 177 -13.90 -13.19 8.28
C TYR A 177 -15.11 -13.32 9.21
N HIS A 178 -16.03 -12.36 9.19
CA HIS A 178 -17.31 -12.46 9.92
C HIS A 178 -18.09 -13.69 9.49
N ARG A 179 -18.27 -13.91 8.17
CA ARG A 179 -18.99 -15.09 7.67
C ARG A 179 -18.29 -16.40 8.02
N TYR A 180 -16.96 -16.40 7.97
CA TYR A 180 -16.19 -17.56 8.39
C TYR A 180 -16.48 -17.91 9.86
N VAL A 181 -16.41 -16.92 10.75
CA VAL A 181 -16.68 -17.10 12.19
C VAL A 181 -18.12 -17.55 12.44
N GLU A 182 -19.11 -16.93 11.77
CA GLU A 182 -20.53 -17.29 11.88
C GLU A 182 -20.85 -18.70 11.35
N SER A 183 -20.01 -19.24 10.46
CA SER A 183 -20.20 -20.57 9.86
C SER A 183 -19.63 -21.73 10.69
N LYS A 184 -18.90 -21.43 11.78
CA LYS A 184 -18.39 -22.42 12.73
C LYS A 184 -19.43 -22.80 13.78
#